data_AF-A0A8S9Y807-F1
#
_entry.id   AF-A0A8S9Y807-F1
#
_cell.length_a   1.000
_cell.length_b   1.000
_cell.length_c   1.000
_cell.angle_alpha   90.00
_cell.angle_beta   90.00
_cell.angle_gamma   90.00
#
_symmetry.space_group_name_H-M   'P 1'
#
loop_
_entity.id
_entity.type
_entity.pdbx_description
1 polymer ?
#
loop_
_entity_poly.entity_id
_entity_poly.type
_entity_poly.pdbx_seq_one_letter_code
_entity_poly.pdbx_strand_id
1 'polypeptide(L)'
;YGQKSVGGPEHVPPGWDSWVGLVGNSRYYNYSLSINGTAKKYTTEYLTNVLSAFAEEFLDYQRPENSPFLMVLAPPAPHAPFTPEPKYVGKFKDKRVPREPHFNTANNSDKHWLVRMKPVPLPNETVELLDDYYAMRWETLLSKSMSTNPILLIDIHATILQMAGVQPMSTDGRSILPIEPTGNRTFYLEYRGEGSEKYDPSCPWRDNHLSLCSSKACCKCQDSTNNTYSCVRSVIDEVEDFVFCRFEDDEAFVEAYDMIKDPYQLVNLYPGLDPAKKKHFSVLLDSWMPVED
;
A
#
# COMPACT_ATOMS: atom_id res chain seq x y z
N TYR A 1 9.51 -12.86 -5.61
CA TYR A 1 10.55 -13.79 -5.12
C TYR A 1 10.59 -15.04 -5.99
N GLY A 2 11.75 -15.73 -6.06
CA GLY A 2 11.88 -17.02 -6.73
C GLY A 2 12.00 -16.99 -8.26
N GLN A 3 12.27 -15.82 -8.86
CA GLN A 3 12.58 -15.74 -10.28
C GLN A 3 13.99 -16.28 -10.55
N LYS A 4 14.19 -16.97 -11.68
CA LYS A 4 15.49 -17.56 -12.03
C LYS A 4 16.63 -16.53 -12.11
N SER A 5 16.33 -15.30 -12.55
CA SER A 5 17.28 -14.20 -12.66
C SER A 5 17.91 -13.78 -11.32
N VAL A 6 17.25 -14.09 -10.21
CA VAL A 6 17.71 -13.74 -8.85
C VAL A 6 17.96 -14.99 -8.00
N GLY A 7 18.30 -16.12 -8.63
CA GLY A 7 18.67 -17.36 -7.95
C GLY A 7 17.54 -18.33 -7.64
N GLY A 8 16.32 -18.08 -8.13
CA GLY A 8 15.23 -19.06 -8.03
C GLY A 8 14.73 -19.30 -6.59
N PRO A 9 13.96 -20.39 -6.36
CA PRO A 9 13.55 -20.78 -5.02
C PRO A 9 14.72 -21.18 -4.11
N GLU A 10 15.89 -21.51 -4.66
CA GLU A 10 17.08 -21.88 -3.89
C GLU A 10 17.72 -20.69 -3.17
N HIS A 11 17.47 -19.47 -3.65
CA HIS A 11 17.98 -18.27 -3.02
C HIS A 11 17.24 -17.96 -1.71
N VAL A 12 17.93 -18.08 -0.58
CA VAL A 12 17.48 -17.57 0.72
C VAL A 12 18.04 -16.15 0.91
N PRO A 13 17.20 -15.14 1.17
CA PRO A 13 17.69 -13.78 1.43
C PRO A 13 18.66 -13.76 2.63
N PRO A 14 19.75 -12.99 2.57
CA PRO A 14 20.70 -12.91 3.68
C PRO A 14 20.04 -12.33 4.93
N GLY A 15 20.52 -12.76 6.10
CA GLY A 15 20.04 -12.28 7.41
C GLY A 15 18.87 -13.07 8.02
N TRP A 16 18.45 -14.17 7.38
CA TRP A 16 17.37 -15.04 7.88
C TRP A 16 17.88 -16.43 8.24
N ASP A 17 17.61 -16.88 9.47
CA ASP A 17 17.91 -18.25 9.92
C ASP A 17 16.89 -19.28 9.41
N SER A 18 15.65 -18.83 9.16
CA SER A 18 14.57 -19.64 8.62
C SER A 18 13.78 -18.84 7.59
N TRP A 19 13.45 -19.46 6.47
CA TRP A 19 12.81 -18.82 5.32
C TRP A 19 11.71 -19.70 4.71
N VAL A 20 10.50 -19.12 4.61
CA VAL A 20 9.37 -19.70 3.89
C VAL A 20 8.83 -18.66 2.91
N GLY A 21 9.28 -18.72 1.66
CA GLY A 21 8.97 -17.71 0.64
C GLY A 21 8.03 -18.22 -0.45
N LEU A 22 6.93 -17.51 -0.73
CA LEU A 22 6.07 -17.81 -1.88
C LEU A 22 6.80 -17.56 -3.20
N VAL A 23 6.87 -18.59 -4.05
CA VAL A 23 7.51 -18.49 -5.37
C VAL A 23 6.54 -17.86 -6.36
N GLY A 24 6.96 -16.74 -6.96
CA GLY A 24 6.16 -15.99 -7.93
C GLY A 24 5.26 -14.93 -7.28
N ASN A 25 4.04 -14.79 -7.81
CA ASN A 25 3.04 -13.80 -7.38
C ASN A 25 1.94 -14.48 -6.55
N SER A 26 1.10 -13.68 -5.89
CA SER A 26 0.00 -14.09 -5.02
C SER A 26 -0.86 -15.18 -5.62
N ARG A 27 -0.93 -16.32 -4.93
CA ARG A 27 -1.80 -17.47 -5.22
C ARG A 27 -2.21 -18.11 -3.90
N TYR A 28 -3.43 -18.65 -3.85
CA TYR A 28 -3.98 -19.26 -2.64
C TYR A 28 -4.01 -20.78 -2.66
N TYR A 29 -3.95 -21.37 -3.86
CA TYR A 29 -3.86 -22.80 -4.14
C TYR A 29 -2.91 -23.04 -5.31
N ASN A 30 -2.45 -24.29 -5.50
CA ASN A 30 -1.53 -24.66 -6.58
C ASN A 30 -0.31 -23.70 -6.70
N TYR A 31 0.42 -23.59 -5.59
CA TYR A 31 1.59 -22.73 -5.44
C TYR A 31 2.82 -23.54 -5.01
N SER A 32 3.97 -22.91 -5.06
CA SER A 32 5.21 -23.47 -4.52
C SER A 32 5.79 -22.52 -3.48
N LEU A 33 6.34 -23.08 -2.41
CA LEU A 33 7.12 -22.35 -1.42
C LEU A 33 8.59 -22.73 -1.57
N SER A 34 9.50 -21.78 -1.38
CA SER A 34 10.87 -22.07 -0.96
C SER A 34 10.86 -22.24 0.55
N ILE A 35 11.29 -23.41 1.03
CA ILE A 35 11.45 -23.71 2.45
C ILE A 35 12.94 -23.90 2.66
N ASN A 36 13.62 -22.88 3.22
CA ASN A 36 15.06 -22.85 3.39
C ASN A 36 15.84 -23.21 2.11
N GLY A 37 15.42 -22.65 0.97
CA GLY A 37 16.04 -22.92 -0.33
C GLY A 37 15.53 -24.17 -1.03
N THR A 38 14.64 -24.96 -0.41
CA THR A 38 14.05 -26.14 -1.05
C THR A 38 12.65 -25.86 -1.57
N ALA A 39 12.43 -25.99 -2.87
CA ALA A 39 11.12 -25.80 -3.47
C ALA A 39 10.16 -26.95 -3.10
N LYS A 40 9.01 -26.63 -2.50
CA LYS A 40 7.92 -27.57 -2.21
C LYS A 40 6.62 -27.08 -2.83
N LYS A 41 5.95 -27.96 -3.58
CA LYS A 41 4.66 -27.68 -4.22
C LYS A 41 3.50 -28.06 -3.30
N TYR A 42 2.51 -27.18 -3.23
CA TYR A 42 1.23 -27.38 -2.57
C TYR A 42 0.13 -27.28 -3.62
N THR A 43 -0.88 -28.14 -3.54
CA THR A 43 -1.91 -28.21 -4.59
C THR A 43 -3.28 -27.83 -4.06
N THR A 44 -3.65 -28.40 -2.92
CA THR A 44 -5.00 -28.32 -2.35
C THR A 44 -5.06 -27.50 -1.07
N GLU A 45 -3.93 -27.31 -0.41
CA GLU A 45 -3.81 -26.59 0.84
C GLU A 45 -3.93 -25.08 0.61
N TYR A 46 -4.66 -24.39 1.50
CA TYR A 46 -4.80 -22.94 1.43
C TYR A 46 -3.55 -22.26 1.97
N LEU A 47 -2.95 -21.36 1.18
CA LEU A 47 -1.66 -20.75 1.49
C LEU A 47 -1.60 -20.13 2.88
N THR A 48 -2.61 -19.34 3.26
CA THR A 48 -2.62 -18.67 4.57
C THR A 48 -2.53 -19.68 5.72
N ASN A 49 -3.25 -20.81 5.63
CA ASN A 49 -3.21 -21.85 6.66
C ASN A 49 -1.85 -22.53 6.72
N VAL A 50 -1.22 -22.77 5.57
CA VAL A 50 0.12 -23.36 5.51
C VAL A 50 1.16 -22.43 6.13
N LEU A 51 1.09 -21.12 5.84
CA LEU A 51 1.97 -20.13 6.47
C LEU A 51 1.74 -20.03 7.99
N SER A 52 0.47 -20.08 8.43
CA SER A 52 0.14 -20.14 9.86
C SER A 52 0.71 -21.38 10.54
N ALA A 53 0.62 -22.55 9.91
CA ALA A 53 1.18 -23.78 10.45
C ALA A 53 2.72 -23.71 10.59
N PHE A 54 3.42 -23.13 9.60
CA PHE A 54 4.87 -22.89 9.71
C PHE A 54 5.21 -21.92 10.85
N ALA A 55 4.42 -20.86 11.03
CA ALA A 55 4.62 -19.92 12.13
C ALA A 55 4.40 -20.60 13.50
N GLU A 56 3.35 -21.41 13.64
CA GLU A 56 3.09 -22.18 14.86
C GLU A 56 4.21 -23.17 15.16
N GLU A 57 4.68 -23.92 14.16
CA GLU A 57 5.82 -24.85 14.29
C GLU A 57 7.10 -24.13 14.71
N PHE A 58 7.39 -22.97 14.10
CA PHE A 58 8.53 -22.14 14.49
C PHE A 58 8.40 -21.68 15.95
N LEU A 59 7.23 -21.22 16.37
CA LEU A 59 6.99 -20.79 17.76
C LEU A 59 7.14 -21.96 18.73
N ASP A 60 6.61 -23.15 18.40
CA ASP A 60 6.78 -24.37 19.21
C ASP A 60 8.25 -24.77 19.36
N TYR A 61 9.04 -24.63 18.28
CA TYR A 61 10.47 -24.89 18.29
C TYR A 61 11.26 -23.88 19.14
N GLN A 62 10.85 -22.60 19.15
CA GLN A 62 11.53 -21.54 19.91
C GLN A 62 11.15 -21.53 21.40
N ARG A 63 9.97 -22.02 21.80
CA ARG A 63 9.50 -22.06 23.20
C ARG A 63 10.50 -22.61 24.24
N PRO A 64 11.32 -23.63 23.95
CA PRO A 64 12.27 -24.20 24.91
C PRO A 64 13.52 -23.33 25.13
N GLU A 65 13.84 -22.38 24.25
CA GLU A 65 15.04 -21.54 24.33
C GLU A 65 14.70 -20.12 24.79
N ASN A 66 15.42 -19.59 25.78
CA ASN A 66 15.34 -18.19 26.22
C ASN A 66 16.00 -17.21 25.22
N SER A 67 16.05 -17.56 23.93
CA SER A 67 16.68 -16.77 22.88
C SER A 67 15.64 -15.86 22.22
N PRO A 68 15.86 -14.53 22.14
CA PRO A 68 14.96 -13.65 21.41
C PRO A 68 15.00 -14.00 19.91
N PHE A 69 13.84 -13.94 19.26
CA PHE A 69 13.70 -14.15 17.83
C PHE A 69 12.93 -13.01 17.18
N LEU A 70 13.12 -12.83 15.87
CA LEU A 70 12.27 -12.00 15.02
C LEU A 70 11.56 -12.90 14.01
N MET A 71 10.22 -12.82 13.98
CA MET A 71 9.41 -13.51 12.97
C MET A 71 8.59 -12.49 12.19
N VAL A 72 8.73 -12.51 10.86
CA VAL A 72 7.92 -11.68 9.94
C VAL A 72 6.93 -12.57 9.20
N LEU A 73 5.67 -12.49 9.59
CA LEU A 73 4.57 -13.23 8.96
C LEU A 73 3.81 -12.31 8.00
N ALA A 74 4.08 -12.44 6.70
CA ALA A 74 3.53 -11.58 5.66
C ALA A 74 2.79 -12.40 4.57
N PRO A 75 1.58 -12.92 4.85
CA PRO A 75 0.80 -13.64 3.84
C PRO A 75 0.39 -12.68 2.71
N PRO A 76 0.27 -13.16 1.45
CA PRO A 76 -0.14 -12.31 0.34
C PRO A 76 -1.63 -11.93 0.39
N ALA A 77 -2.43 -12.48 1.30
CA ALA A 77 -3.81 -12.05 1.50
C ALA A 77 -3.85 -10.57 1.96
N PRO A 78 -4.70 -9.70 1.40
CA PRO A 78 -5.84 -9.96 0.51
C PRO A 78 -5.54 -9.63 -0.97
N HIS A 79 -4.33 -9.87 -1.47
CA HIS A 79 -4.00 -9.54 -2.86
C HIS A 79 -4.82 -10.39 -3.85
N ALA A 80 -5.01 -9.87 -5.08
CA ALA A 80 -5.61 -10.64 -6.17
C ALA A 80 -4.87 -12.00 -6.31
N PRO A 81 -5.56 -13.13 -6.53
CA PRO A 81 -6.93 -13.24 -7.05
C PRO A 81 -8.07 -13.26 -5.99
N PHE A 82 -7.83 -12.80 -4.76
CA PHE A 82 -8.87 -12.69 -3.71
C PHE A 82 -9.61 -13.99 -3.40
N THR A 83 -9.00 -15.16 -3.68
CA THR A 83 -9.68 -16.45 -3.53
C THR A 83 -9.80 -16.80 -2.05
N PRO A 84 -11.01 -16.85 -1.46
CA PRO A 84 -11.16 -17.19 -0.06
C PRO A 84 -11.06 -18.71 0.15
N GLU A 85 -10.88 -19.12 1.41
CA GLU A 85 -11.03 -20.52 1.81
C GLU A 85 -12.51 -20.97 1.63
N PRO A 86 -12.80 -22.21 1.19
CA PRO A 86 -14.15 -22.66 0.86
C PRO A 86 -15.24 -22.35 1.89
N LYS A 87 -14.92 -22.44 3.20
CA LYS A 87 -15.88 -22.16 4.29
C LYS A 87 -16.24 -20.67 4.44
N TYR A 88 -15.51 -19.76 3.81
CA TYR A 88 -15.76 -18.31 3.86
C TYR A 88 -16.39 -17.75 2.58
N VAL A 89 -16.49 -18.55 1.52
CA VAL A 89 -17.11 -18.14 0.25
C VAL A 89 -18.52 -17.58 0.49
N GLY A 90 -18.75 -16.33 0.10
CA GLY A 90 -20.04 -15.66 0.19
C GLY A 90 -20.43 -15.18 1.59
N LYS A 91 -19.57 -15.33 2.60
CA LYS A 91 -19.84 -14.88 3.98
C LYS A 91 -20.00 -13.36 4.09
N PHE A 92 -19.39 -12.61 3.17
CA PHE A 92 -19.46 -11.15 3.13
C PHE A 92 -20.05 -10.62 1.82
N LYS A 93 -20.84 -11.41 1.09
CA LYS A 93 -21.46 -11.01 -0.19
C LYS A 93 -22.27 -9.71 -0.14
N ASP A 94 -22.77 -9.33 1.04
CA ASP A 94 -23.56 -8.12 1.27
C ASP A 94 -22.70 -6.93 1.76
N LYS A 95 -21.38 -7.13 1.94
CA LYS A 95 -20.45 -6.03 2.17
C LYS A 95 -20.24 -5.28 0.86
N ARG A 96 -20.19 -3.96 0.99
CA ARG A 96 -20.05 -3.01 -0.11
C ARG A 96 -18.86 -2.13 0.19
N VAL A 97 -18.15 -1.68 -0.84
CA VAL A 97 -17.07 -0.71 -0.64
C VAL A 97 -17.67 0.56 0.02
N PRO A 98 -16.99 1.16 1.01
CA PRO A 98 -17.51 2.34 1.70
C PRO A 98 -17.87 3.43 0.69
N ARG A 99 -19.09 3.95 0.81
CA ARG A 99 -19.63 5.02 -0.06
C ARG A 99 -19.33 6.39 0.56
N GLU A 100 -18.07 6.59 0.92
CA GLU A 100 -17.60 7.86 1.48
C GLU A 100 -17.71 9.00 0.45
N PRO A 101 -17.68 10.28 0.83
CA PRO A 101 -17.87 11.40 -0.10
C PRO A 101 -16.95 11.42 -1.33
N HIS A 102 -15.73 10.87 -1.23
CA HIS A 102 -14.80 10.76 -2.36
C HIS A 102 -15.08 9.55 -3.26
N PHE A 103 -15.98 8.65 -2.85
CA PHE A 103 -16.32 7.47 -3.63
C PHE A 103 -17.10 7.88 -4.89
N ASN A 104 -16.53 7.56 -6.05
CA ASN A 104 -17.16 7.72 -7.36
C ASN A 104 -17.74 9.13 -7.63
N THR A 105 -17.06 10.16 -7.12
CA THR A 105 -17.47 11.56 -7.35
C THR A 105 -17.47 11.91 -8.84
N ALA A 106 -18.53 12.59 -9.28
CA ALA A 106 -18.62 13.14 -10.63
C ALA A 106 -17.77 14.41 -10.81
N ASN A 107 -17.46 15.11 -9.71
CA ASN A 107 -16.67 16.33 -9.71
C ASN A 107 -15.23 16.01 -9.29
N ASN A 108 -14.33 16.01 -10.27
CA ASN A 108 -12.90 15.79 -10.07
C ASN A 108 -12.03 16.67 -10.98
N SER A 109 -12.58 17.78 -11.49
CA SER A 109 -11.85 18.64 -12.45
C SER A 109 -10.57 19.24 -11.88
N ASP A 110 -10.52 19.37 -10.56
CA ASP A 110 -9.41 19.91 -9.77
C ASP A 110 -8.41 18.84 -9.30
N LYS A 111 -8.53 17.60 -9.78
CA LYS A 111 -7.64 16.47 -9.48
C LYS A 111 -6.66 16.20 -10.62
N HIS A 112 -5.57 15.49 -10.32
CA HIS A 112 -4.58 15.05 -11.30
C HIS A 112 -5.25 14.26 -12.45
N TRP A 113 -4.71 14.37 -13.68
CA TRP A 113 -5.31 13.83 -14.91
C TRP A 113 -5.66 12.34 -14.84
N LEU A 114 -4.86 11.53 -14.14
CA LEU A 114 -5.11 10.09 -13.98
C LEU A 114 -6.42 9.81 -13.24
N VAL A 115 -6.76 10.61 -12.23
CA VAL A 115 -8.04 10.49 -11.50
C VAL A 115 -9.22 10.96 -12.35
N ARG A 116 -8.98 11.92 -13.25
CA ARG A 116 -9.97 12.51 -14.17
C ARG A 116 -10.38 11.62 -15.34
N MET A 117 -9.65 10.52 -15.59
CA MET A 117 -9.90 9.61 -16.70
C MET A 117 -11.39 9.23 -16.80
N LYS A 118 -11.93 9.17 -18.01
CA LYS A 118 -13.32 8.71 -18.22
C LYS A 118 -13.39 7.18 -18.15
N PRO A 119 -14.55 6.59 -17.80
CA PRO A 119 -15.79 7.24 -17.38
C PRO A 119 -15.67 7.83 -15.96
N VAL A 120 -16.34 8.97 -15.74
CA VAL A 120 -16.59 9.53 -14.41
C VAL A 120 -17.99 10.17 -14.41
N PRO A 121 -18.88 9.81 -13.46
CA PRO A 121 -18.72 8.70 -12.52
C PRO A 121 -18.60 7.33 -13.23
N LEU A 122 -18.09 6.33 -12.52
CA LEU A 122 -18.02 4.94 -12.96
C LEU A 122 -19.44 4.39 -13.21
N PRO A 123 -19.61 3.54 -14.25
CA PRO A 123 -20.84 2.81 -14.49
C PRO A 123 -21.23 1.90 -13.32
N ASN A 124 -22.52 1.66 -13.13
CA ASN A 124 -23.02 0.79 -12.06
C ASN A 124 -22.40 -0.61 -12.07
N GLU A 125 -22.20 -1.19 -13.25
CA GLU A 125 -21.56 -2.51 -13.43
C GLU A 125 -20.15 -2.55 -12.82
N THR A 126 -19.38 -1.46 -12.94
CA THR A 126 -18.06 -1.34 -12.30
C THR A 126 -18.17 -1.16 -10.80
N VAL A 127 -19.17 -0.41 -10.35
CA VAL A 127 -19.43 -0.18 -8.92
C VAL A 127 -19.80 -1.51 -8.23
N GLU A 128 -20.61 -2.35 -8.88
CA GLU A 128 -20.95 -3.70 -8.43
C GLU A 128 -19.71 -4.60 -8.39
N LEU A 129 -18.83 -4.53 -9.39
CA LEU A 129 -17.57 -5.27 -9.38
C LEU A 129 -16.66 -4.86 -8.20
N LEU A 130 -16.61 -3.56 -7.88
CA LEU A 130 -15.86 -3.07 -6.72
C LEU A 130 -16.43 -3.59 -5.41
N ASP A 131 -17.76 -3.71 -5.32
CA ASP A 131 -18.43 -4.30 -4.17
C ASP A 131 -18.08 -5.78 -3.99
N ASP A 132 -18.08 -6.55 -5.08
CA ASP A 132 -17.70 -7.96 -5.06
C ASP A 132 -16.24 -8.12 -4.62
N TYR A 133 -15.31 -7.34 -5.18
CA TYR A 133 -13.91 -7.35 -4.75
C TYR A 133 -13.74 -6.94 -3.29
N TYR A 134 -14.51 -5.97 -2.83
CA TYR A 134 -14.49 -5.56 -1.43
C TYR A 134 -14.96 -6.70 -0.52
N ALA A 135 -16.09 -7.34 -0.84
CA ALA A 135 -16.59 -8.51 -0.14
C ALA A 135 -15.56 -9.66 -0.09
N MET A 136 -14.96 -10.01 -1.24
CA MET A 136 -13.92 -11.05 -1.33
C MET A 136 -12.69 -10.71 -0.49
N ARG A 137 -12.22 -9.45 -0.49
CA ARG A 137 -11.11 -9.02 0.37
C ARG A 137 -11.46 -9.16 1.86
N TRP A 138 -12.69 -8.84 2.26
CA TRP A 138 -13.18 -9.10 3.62
C TRP A 138 -13.27 -10.58 3.95
N GLU A 139 -13.60 -11.45 2.99
CA GLU A 139 -13.56 -12.89 3.21
C GLU A 139 -12.15 -13.41 3.50
N THR A 140 -11.12 -12.68 3.05
CA THR A 140 -9.72 -12.99 3.35
C THR A 140 -9.16 -12.28 4.60
N LEU A 141 -9.90 -11.36 5.22
CA LEU A 141 -9.42 -10.55 6.35
C LEU A 141 -10.41 -10.49 7.51
N LEU A 142 -9.94 -10.72 8.73
CA LEU A 142 -10.69 -10.41 9.95
C LEU A 142 -9.75 -9.66 10.90
N SER A 143 -9.92 -8.35 11.04
CA SER A 143 -9.15 -7.53 11.97
C SER A 143 -10.05 -6.50 12.66
N LYS A 144 -9.81 -6.27 13.96
CA LYS A 144 -10.45 -5.25 14.79
C LYS A 144 -9.44 -4.59 15.73
N SER A 145 -9.04 -3.38 15.37
CA SER A 145 -8.78 -2.22 16.23
C SER A 145 -8.39 -1.06 15.30
N MET A 146 -8.66 0.18 15.72
CA MET A 146 -8.35 1.38 14.93
C MET A 146 -7.55 2.34 15.82
N SER A 147 -6.38 2.75 15.35
CA SER A 147 -5.65 3.90 15.90
C SER A 147 -5.90 5.10 14.99
N THR A 148 -6.06 6.28 15.58
CA THR A 148 -6.29 7.54 14.85
C THR A 148 -5.00 8.29 14.55
N ASN A 149 -3.89 7.94 15.21
CA ASN A 149 -2.61 8.60 15.00
C ASN A 149 -1.91 8.07 13.74
N PRO A 150 -1.34 8.94 12.88
CA PRO A 150 -0.61 8.49 11.71
C PRO A 150 0.63 7.72 12.14
N ILE A 151 0.70 6.45 11.78
CA ILE A 151 1.86 5.56 11.94
C ILE A 151 2.38 5.20 10.54
N LEU A 152 3.69 5.29 10.35
CA LEU A 152 4.34 4.98 9.08
C LEU A 152 4.99 3.61 9.12
N LEU A 153 5.13 2.99 7.95
CA LEU A 153 5.83 1.70 7.84
C LEU A 153 7.27 1.78 8.39
N ILE A 154 7.95 2.90 8.18
CA ILE A 154 9.32 3.14 8.68
C ILE A 154 9.40 3.17 10.22
N ASP A 155 8.29 3.42 10.92
CA ASP A 155 8.24 3.39 12.38
C ASP A 155 8.37 1.98 12.94
N ILE A 156 7.94 0.97 12.16
CA ILE A 156 8.03 -0.43 12.57
C ILE A 156 9.50 -0.80 12.79
N HIS A 157 10.41 -0.32 11.94
CA HIS A 157 11.84 -0.56 12.10
C HIS A 157 12.37 0.04 13.40
N ALA A 158 12.13 1.33 13.65
CA ALA A 158 12.55 1.99 14.89
C ALA A 158 11.96 1.32 16.14
N THR A 159 10.71 0.85 16.03
CA THR A 159 10.00 0.15 17.11
C THR A 159 10.63 -1.20 17.41
N ILE A 160 10.93 -2.01 16.38
CA ILE A 160 11.60 -3.32 16.55
C ILE A 160 12.96 -3.14 17.23
N LEU A 161 13.74 -2.13 16.82
CA LEU A 161 15.05 -1.87 17.42
C LEU A 161 14.94 -1.48 18.90
N GLN A 162 14.00 -0.62 19.26
CA GLN A 162 13.73 -0.29 20.65
C GLN A 162 13.34 -1.53 21.47
N MET A 163 12.46 -2.38 20.94
CA MET A 163 12.06 -3.63 21.62
C MET A 163 13.24 -4.58 21.82
N ALA A 164 14.16 -4.63 20.86
CA ALA A 164 15.37 -5.44 20.93
C ALA A 164 16.47 -4.85 21.83
N GLY A 165 16.28 -3.64 22.37
CA GLY A 165 17.32 -2.94 23.13
C GLY A 165 18.53 -2.51 22.28
N VAL A 166 18.35 -2.41 20.95
CA VAL A 166 19.39 -2.03 20.00
C VAL A 166 19.30 -0.53 19.74
N GLN A 167 20.40 0.19 19.93
CA GLN A 167 20.49 1.61 19.56
C GLN A 167 20.69 1.73 18.04
N PRO A 168 19.76 2.33 17.28
CA PRO A 168 19.94 2.53 15.84
C PRO A 168 21.13 3.45 15.56
N MET A 169 21.90 3.16 14.49
CA MET A 169 22.88 4.13 13.98
C MET A 169 22.19 5.35 13.34
N SER A 170 21.05 5.15 12.68
CA SER A 170 20.13 6.18 12.18
C SER A 170 18.82 5.53 11.76
N THR A 171 17.68 6.19 11.97
CA THR A 171 16.38 5.76 11.44
C THR A 171 15.52 6.98 11.15
N ASP A 172 14.82 6.98 10.01
CA ASP A 172 13.86 8.03 9.65
C ASP A 172 12.52 7.87 10.40
N GLY A 173 12.23 6.65 10.85
CA GLY A 173 11.03 6.33 11.62
C GLY A 173 11.18 6.71 13.09
N ARG A 174 10.05 6.85 13.77
CA ARG A 174 10.00 7.03 15.22
C ARG A 174 9.32 5.82 15.84
N SER A 175 9.86 5.31 16.93
CA SER A 175 9.23 4.19 17.61
C SER A 175 7.82 4.57 18.08
N ILE A 176 6.87 3.64 17.92
CA ILE A 176 5.47 3.82 18.36
C ILE A 176 5.25 3.32 19.78
N LEU A 177 6.30 3.12 20.59
CA LEU A 177 6.18 2.66 21.97
C LEU A 177 6.27 3.83 22.96
N PRO A 178 5.35 3.92 23.95
CA PRO A 178 4.12 3.12 24.10
C PRO A 178 3.13 3.38 22.95
N ILE A 179 2.20 2.44 22.71
CA ILE A 179 1.29 2.34 21.53
C ILE A 179 0.25 3.48 21.46
N GLU A 180 0.69 4.72 21.60
CA GLU A 180 -0.03 5.98 21.42
C GLU A 180 1.02 7.10 21.20
N PRO A 181 1.71 7.12 20.04
CA PRO A 181 2.67 8.18 19.78
C PRO A 181 1.93 9.53 19.76
N THR A 182 2.32 10.45 20.64
CA THR A 182 1.78 11.81 20.74
C THR A 182 2.72 12.84 20.15
N GLY A 183 2.16 13.93 19.64
CA GLY A 183 2.91 15.13 19.26
C GLY A 183 3.14 15.29 17.76
N ASN A 184 3.79 16.41 17.42
CA ASN A 184 3.94 16.88 16.06
C ASN A 184 4.68 15.88 15.16
N ARG A 185 4.11 15.66 13.99
CA ARG A 185 4.64 14.75 12.99
C ARG A 185 4.58 15.37 11.62
N THR A 186 5.75 15.54 11.02
CA THR A 186 5.90 15.85 9.60
C THR A 186 6.54 14.66 8.93
N PHE A 187 5.99 14.23 7.80
CA PHE A 187 6.52 13.10 7.07
C PHE A 187 6.34 13.24 5.57
N TYR A 188 7.23 12.56 4.85
CA TYR A 188 7.31 12.54 3.40
C TYR A 188 6.63 11.29 2.85
N LEU A 189 5.94 11.44 1.73
CA LEU A 189 5.39 10.35 0.94
C LEU A 189 5.83 10.52 -0.50
N GLU A 190 6.19 9.43 -1.14
CA GLU A 190 6.59 9.44 -2.55
C GLU A 190 5.90 8.33 -3.31
N TYR A 191 5.63 8.62 -4.57
CA TYR A 191 5.18 7.65 -5.54
C TYR A 191 5.96 7.84 -6.84
N ARG A 192 6.57 6.77 -7.34
CA ARG A 192 7.27 6.73 -8.63
C ARG A 192 6.44 5.91 -9.60
N GLY A 193 5.87 6.60 -10.59
CA GLY A 193 4.95 6.00 -11.55
C GLY A 193 5.64 5.10 -12.55
N GLU A 194 5.03 3.95 -12.85
CA GLU A 194 5.52 3.00 -13.84
C GLU A 194 4.68 3.02 -15.11
N GLY A 195 5.36 2.85 -16.25
CA GLY A 195 4.73 2.72 -17.54
C GLY A 195 4.93 1.37 -18.20
N SER A 196 3.98 0.99 -19.05
CA SER A 196 4.07 -0.26 -19.81
C SER A 196 3.71 -0.06 -21.27
N GLU A 197 4.41 -0.79 -22.15
CA GLU A 197 3.98 -0.94 -23.55
C GLU A 197 2.86 -1.99 -23.70
N LYS A 198 2.57 -2.75 -22.64
CA LYS A 198 1.52 -3.77 -22.63
C LYS A 198 0.21 -3.16 -22.15
N TYR A 199 -0.71 -2.91 -23.07
CA TYR A 199 -2.04 -2.38 -22.79
C TYR A 199 -3.15 -3.26 -23.37
N ASP A 200 -4.34 -3.18 -22.77
CA ASP A 200 -5.54 -3.78 -23.34
C ASP A 200 -5.94 -2.99 -24.61
N PRO A 201 -5.89 -3.61 -25.81
CA PRO A 201 -6.11 -2.89 -27.07
C PRO A 201 -7.53 -2.36 -27.21
N SER A 202 -8.49 -2.90 -26.45
CA SER A 202 -9.87 -2.40 -26.42
C SER A 202 -10.02 -1.07 -25.70
N CYS A 203 -9.02 -0.65 -24.92
CA CYS A 203 -9.04 0.63 -24.24
C CYS A 203 -8.66 1.78 -25.16
N PRO A 204 -9.29 2.96 -24.99
CA PRO A 204 -9.10 4.08 -25.92
C PRO A 204 -7.78 4.83 -25.71
N TRP A 205 -7.12 4.65 -24.56
CA TRP A 205 -5.92 5.38 -24.19
C TRP A 205 -4.69 4.84 -24.91
N ARG A 206 -3.86 5.75 -25.45
CA ARG A 206 -2.66 5.42 -26.23
C ARG A 206 -1.41 6.22 -25.83
N ASP A 207 -1.58 7.29 -25.04
CA ASP A 207 -0.50 8.20 -24.63
C ASP A 207 -0.10 7.99 -23.16
N ASN A 208 0.89 8.74 -22.66
CA ASN A 208 1.32 8.79 -21.26
C ASN A 208 1.88 7.48 -20.66
N HIS A 209 2.37 6.56 -21.49
CA HIS A 209 2.98 5.30 -21.04
C HIS A 209 2.19 4.63 -19.91
N LEU A 210 0.89 4.40 -20.13
CA LEU A 210 0.00 3.88 -19.10
C LEU A 210 0.30 2.42 -18.75
N SER A 211 0.00 2.02 -17.52
CA SER A 211 0.14 0.64 -17.06
C SER A 211 -1.14 0.12 -16.39
N LEU A 212 -1.34 -1.19 -16.49
CA LEU A 212 -2.46 -1.92 -15.89
C LEU A 212 -3.86 -1.42 -16.30
N CYS A 213 -4.00 -0.90 -17.53
CA CYS A 213 -5.30 -0.57 -18.13
C CYS A 213 -6.08 -1.84 -18.45
N SER A 214 -7.34 -1.94 -18.01
CA SER A 214 -8.18 -3.11 -18.29
C SER A 214 -9.59 -2.72 -18.68
N SER A 215 -10.12 -3.31 -19.75
CA SER A 215 -11.53 -3.23 -20.12
C SER A 215 -12.48 -3.70 -19.01
N LYS A 216 -12.04 -4.68 -18.20
CA LYS A 216 -12.78 -5.14 -17.00
C LYS A 216 -12.91 -4.06 -15.92
N ALA A 217 -12.06 -3.04 -15.95
CA ALA A 217 -12.07 -1.89 -15.06
C ALA A 217 -12.47 -0.61 -15.82
N CYS A 218 -13.33 -0.73 -16.84
CA CYS A 218 -13.75 0.38 -17.72
C CYS A 218 -12.58 1.20 -18.29
N CYS A 219 -11.47 0.52 -18.58
CA CYS A 219 -10.26 1.12 -19.11
C CYS A 219 -9.63 2.19 -18.20
N LYS A 220 -9.92 2.16 -16.91
CA LYS A 220 -9.11 2.86 -15.92
C LYS A 220 -7.74 2.20 -15.85
N CYS A 221 -6.70 3.02 -15.95
CA CYS A 221 -5.32 2.59 -15.77
C CYS A 221 -4.92 2.86 -14.32
N GLN A 222 -4.11 1.98 -13.75
CA GLN A 222 -3.70 2.12 -12.35
C GLN A 222 -2.45 2.98 -12.22
N ASP A 223 -1.68 3.10 -13.29
CA ASP A 223 -0.37 3.74 -13.23
C ASP A 223 0.06 4.36 -14.56
N SER A 224 1.08 5.22 -14.51
CA SER A 224 1.69 5.93 -15.64
C SER A 224 3.06 6.42 -15.23
N THR A 225 4.01 6.65 -16.15
CA THR A 225 5.23 7.39 -15.77
C THR A 225 4.93 8.84 -15.35
N ASN A 226 3.79 9.38 -15.80
CA ASN A 226 3.36 10.77 -15.62
C ASN A 226 2.34 10.96 -14.48
N ASN A 227 2.40 10.13 -13.43
CA ASN A 227 1.68 10.33 -12.16
C ASN A 227 2.64 10.30 -10.96
N THR A 228 3.93 10.51 -11.21
CA THR A 228 4.97 10.55 -10.19
C THR A 228 4.76 11.77 -9.31
N TYR A 229 4.82 11.60 -7.98
CA TYR A 229 4.64 12.71 -7.05
C TYR A 229 5.40 12.53 -5.75
N SER A 230 5.63 13.67 -5.11
CA SER A 230 6.22 13.79 -3.79
C SER A 230 5.30 14.64 -2.91
N CYS A 231 5.03 14.17 -1.71
CA CYS A 231 4.16 14.84 -0.75
C CYS A 231 4.85 15.05 0.59
N VAL A 232 4.43 16.10 1.29
CA VAL A 232 4.64 16.26 2.72
C VAL A 232 3.29 16.32 3.42
N ARG A 233 3.16 15.61 4.53
CA ARG A 233 2.05 15.75 5.46
C ARG A 233 2.56 16.27 6.80
N SER A 234 1.99 17.36 7.26
CA SER A 234 2.28 17.98 8.56
C SER A 234 1.08 17.81 9.48
N VAL A 235 1.28 17.16 10.61
CA VAL A 235 0.28 16.95 11.66
C VAL A 235 0.81 17.58 12.95
N ILE A 236 0.13 18.62 13.43
CA ILE A 236 0.49 19.40 14.62
C ILE A 236 -0.69 19.35 15.57
N ASP A 237 -0.66 18.38 16.47
CA ASP A 237 -1.74 18.05 17.41
C ASP A 237 -3.13 18.14 16.73
N GLU A 238 -4.06 18.90 17.30
CA GLU A 238 -5.39 19.15 16.71
C GLU A 238 -5.46 20.45 15.90
N VAL A 239 -4.33 21.13 15.69
CA VAL A 239 -4.28 22.48 15.09
C VAL A 239 -4.03 22.42 13.58
N GLU A 240 -3.24 21.45 13.12
CA GLU A 240 -2.94 21.26 11.70
C GLU A 240 -2.92 19.78 11.35
N ASP A 241 -3.58 19.43 10.26
CA ASP A 241 -3.33 18.20 9.52
C ASP A 241 -3.40 18.55 8.03
N PHE A 242 -2.24 18.82 7.43
CA PHE A 242 -2.13 19.41 6.10
C PHE A 242 -1.30 18.54 5.18
N VAL A 243 -1.85 18.23 4.00
CA VAL A 243 -1.18 17.49 2.93
C VAL A 243 -0.83 18.46 1.81
N PHE A 244 0.39 18.37 1.30
CA PHE A 244 0.87 19.11 0.14
C PHE A 244 1.65 18.16 -0.77
N CYS A 245 1.23 18.02 -2.03
CA CYS A 245 1.83 17.13 -3.00
C CYS A 245 2.17 17.87 -4.28
N ARG A 246 3.39 17.67 -4.78
CA ARG A 246 3.86 18.16 -6.09
C ARG A 246 4.06 16.96 -7.01
N PHE A 247 3.46 17.02 -8.19
CA PHE A 247 3.65 16.03 -9.23
C PHE A 247 4.86 16.42 -10.08
N GLU A 248 5.64 15.40 -10.44
CA GLU A 248 6.68 15.46 -11.46
C GLU A 248 6.05 15.05 -12.79
N ASP A 249 5.15 15.90 -13.29
CA ASP A 249 4.35 15.68 -14.48
C ASP A 249 4.53 16.80 -15.52
N ASP A 250 3.82 16.70 -16.65
CA ASP A 250 3.78 17.71 -17.70
C ASP A 250 2.85 18.89 -17.41
N GLU A 251 2.00 18.81 -16.37
CA GLU A 251 1.09 19.87 -15.93
C GLU A 251 1.65 20.72 -14.77
N ALA A 252 2.81 20.35 -14.21
CA ALA A 252 3.33 20.86 -12.94
C ALA A 252 2.24 20.87 -11.84
N PHE A 253 1.48 19.79 -11.77
CA PHE A 253 0.28 19.72 -10.94
C PHE A 253 0.65 19.71 -9.46
N VAL A 254 -0.11 20.46 -8.67
CA VAL A 254 0.07 20.53 -7.21
C VAL A 254 -1.29 20.42 -6.54
N GLU A 255 -1.36 19.62 -5.49
CA GLU A 255 -2.54 19.50 -4.66
C GLU A 255 -2.23 19.74 -3.18
N ALA A 256 -3.20 20.32 -2.49
CA ALA A 256 -3.09 20.58 -1.07
C ALA A 256 -4.45 20.43 -0.37
N TYR A 257 -4.45 19.82 0.82
CA TYR A 257 -5.65 19.49 1.58
C TYR A 257 -5.47 19.76 3.07
N ASP A 258 -6.53 20.27 3.70
CA ASP A 258 -6.66 20.41 5.15
C ASP A 258 -7.51 19.21 5.63
N MET A 259 -6.87 18.19 6.19
CA MET A 259 -7.51 16.92 6.55
C MET A 259 -8.46 17.04 7.74
N ILE A 260 -8.36 18.12 8.54
CA ILE A 260 -9.32 18.41 9.61
C ILE A 260 -10.65 18.85 9.00
N LYS A 261 -10.60 19.68 7.94
CA LYS A 261 -11.80 20.23 7.29
C LYS A 261 -12.33 19.37 6.14
N ASP A 262 -11.43 18.71 5.44
CA ASP A 262 -11.69 17.89 4.26
C ASP A 262 -10.94 16.56 4.35
N PRO A 263 -11.35 15.65 5.25
CA PRO A 263 -10.71 14.34 5.45
C PRO A 263 -10.81 13.42 4.22
N TYR A 264 -11.64 13.78 3.25
CA TYR A 264 -11.85 13.04 2.00
C TYR A 264 -11.17 13.70 0.79
N GLN A 265 -10.45 14.81 0.99
CA GLN A 265 -9.65 15.49 -0.02
C GLN A 265 -10.47 15.83 -1.29
N LEU A 266 -11.69 16.30 -1.10
CA LEU A 266 -12.62 16.60 -2.17
C LEU A 266 -12.24 17.88 -2.92
N VAL A 267 -11.66 18.87 -2.26
CA VAL A 267 -11.36 20.17 -2.85
C VAL A 267 -9.87 20.47 -2.74
N ASN A 268 -9.20 20.57 -3.89
CA ASN A 268 -7.81 20.97 -3.95
C ASN A 268 -7.69 22.46 -3.58
N LEU A 269 -7.05 22.74 -2.44
CA LEU A 269 -6.88 24.09 -1.91
C LEU A 269 -5.74 24.85 -2.58
N TYR A 270 -4.82 24.16 -3.29
CA TYR A 270 -3.61 24.78 -3.82
C TYR A 270 -3.87 26.03 -4.68
N PRO A 271 -4.83 26.06 -5.62
CA PRO A 271 -5.08 27.26 -6.44
C PRO A 271 -5.34 28.52 -5.60
N GLY A 272 -6.12 28.38 -4.52
CA GLY A 272 -6.50 29.48 -3.62
C GLY A 272 -5.63 29.62 -2.36
N LEU A 273 -4.57 28.82 -2.22
CA LEU A 273 -3.74 28.81 -1.02
C LEU A 273 -2.91 30.10 -0.89
N ASP A 274 -2.78 30.60 0.33
CA ASP A 274 -1.96 31.78 0.65
C ASP A 274 -0.51 31.62 0.14
N PRO A 275 0.11 32.65 -0.48
CA PRO A 275 1.46 32.55 -1.03
C PRO A 275 2.54 32.18 0.00
N ALA A 276 2.41 32.63 1.26
CA ALA A 276 3.37 32.26 2.30
C ALA A 276 3.21 30.78 2.68
N LYS A 277 1.96 30.28 2.75
CA LYS A 277 1.70 28.85 2.99
C LYS A 277 2.19 27.98 1.83
N LYS A 278 1.98 28.38 0.56
CA LYS A 278 2.57 27.72 -0.62
C LYS A 278 4.09 27.62 -0.49
N LYS A 279 4.76 28.76 -0.23
CA LYS A 279 6.21 28.82 -0.08
C LYS A 279 6.71 27.93 1.08
N HIS A 280 6.02 27.95 2.22
CA HIS A 280 6.36 27.13 3.37
C HIS A 280 6.40 25.64 3.02
N PHE A 281 5.31 25.11 2.44
CA PHE A 281 5.24 23.70 2.08
C PHE A 281 6.13 23.31 0.91
N SER A 282 6.37 24.21 -0.06
CA SER A 282 7.35 23.95 -1.12
C SER A 282 8.77 23.82 -0.56
N VAL A 283 9.21 24.75 0.29
CA VAL A 283 10.53 24.68 0.94
C VAL A 283 10.64 23.45 1.83
N LEU A 284 9.57 23.13 2.56
CA LEU A 284 9.51 21.94 3.39
C LEU A 284 9.59 20.66 2.55
N LEU A 285 8.96 20.58 1.38
CA LEU A 285 9.09 19.42 0.50
C LEU A 285 10.51 19.31 -0.06
N ASP A 286 11.06 20.43 -0.55
CA ASP A 286 12.39 20.48 -1.16
C ASP A 286 13.50 20.10 -0.17
N SER A 287 13.34 20.37 1.13
CA SER A 287 14.35 20.01 2.14
C SER A 287 14.48 18.51 2.40
N TRP A 288 13.54 17.69 1.90
CA TRP A 288 13.56 16.22 2.05
C TRP A 288 13.85 15.51 0.72
N MET A 289 13.81 16.24 -0.40
CA MET A 289 14.24 15.69 -1.67
C MET A 289 15.77 15.67 -1.71
N PRO A 290 16.38 14.57 -2.18
CA PRO A 290 17.82 14.54 -2.37
C PRO A 290 18.20 15.69 -3.30
N VAL A 291 19.23 16.47 -2.91
CA VAL A 291 19.88 17.38 -3.84
C VAL A 291 20.51 16.48 -4.91
N GLU A 292 20.10 16.61 -6.16
CA GLU A 292 20.78 15.93 -7.26
C GLU A 292 22.24 16.42 -7.28
N ASP A 293 23.18 15.52 -6.99
CA ASP A 293 24.62 15.69 -7.23
C ASP A 293 24.95 15.48 -8.72
#